data_AF-Q5C144-F1
#
_entry.id   AF-Q5C144-F1
#
_cell.length_a   1.000
_cell.length_b   1.000
_cell.length_c   1.000
_cell.angle_alpha   90.00
_cell.angle_beta   90.00
_cell.angle_gamma   90.00
#
_symmetry.space_group_name_H-M   'P 1'
#
loop_
_entity.id
_entity.type
_entity.pdbx_description
1 polymer ?
#
loop_
_entity_poly.entity_id
_entity_poly.type
_entity_poly.pdbx_seq_one_letter_code
_entity_poly.pdbx_strand_id
1 'polypeptide(L)'
;MEINYVYAKKRSEFGRQCTFTDKNAEMIVEIPPDGEFLRKFAQMNPIDKGIQCSQEMSEHEANTGRYRLETRGMNHTEGGWPKDVNPQEHDQVARYRKKVEKEDIYIATVYKLGIIMEHCIKQNNALNIYENYFDDLDCCASEDSSSARTINVLKDMNEYKRSVAYISWYTEGPTKLAVAYCNTDFQSSQSLVNDSYIWDLMNPNRPELILKPVSPLVCIEYNPKDSHTLIGGGVITGQLAF
;
A
#
# COMPACT_ATOMS: atom_id res chain seq x y z
N MET A 1 5.95 65.59 -56.54
CA MET A 1 6.09 64.23 -57.12
C MET A 1 7.06 63.49 -56.23
N GLU A 2 6.55 62.65 -55.33
CA GLU A 2 7.42 61.84 -54.45
C GLU A 2 7.88 60.62 -55.24
N ILE A 3 9.19 60.54 -55.49
CA ILE A 3 9.83 59.41 -56.15
C ILE A 3 9.90 58.29 -55.12
N ASN A 4 8.85 57.47 -55.01
CA ASN A 4 8.87 56.27 -54.17
C ASN A 4 9.56 55.13 -54.92
N TYR A 5 10.82 54.89 -54.58
CA TYR A 5 11.59 53.76 -55.07
C TYR A 5 11.31 52.53 -54.21
N VAL A 6 10.46 51.61 -54.68
CA VAL A 6 10.10 50.39 -53.93
C VAL A 6 11.17 49.32 -54.16
N TYR A 7 11.93 49.00 -53.12
CA TYR A 7 12.93 47.92 -53.17
C TYR A 7 12.25 46.56 -52.93
N ALA A 8 11.80 45.89 -54.00
CA ALA A 8 11.22 44.55 -53.91
C ALA A 8 12.31 43.47 -53.97
N LYS A 9 12.73 42.95 -52.81
CA LYS A 9 13.67 41.81 -52.73
C LYS A 9 12.89 40.50 -52.60
N LYS A 10 13.30 39.44 -53.31
CA LYS A 10 12.65 38.11 -53.20
C LYS A 10 12.81 37.57 -51.77
N ARG A 11 11.77 36.92 -51.22
CA ARG A 11 11.78 36.39 -49.84
C ARG A 11 12.89 35.36 -49.58
N SER A 12 13.34 34.63 -50.61
CA SER A 12 14.50 33.72 -50.54
C SER A 12 15.85 34.42 -50.37
N GLU A 13 15.90 35.75 -50.53
CA GLU A 13 17.11 36.56 -50.39
C GLU A 13 17.13 37.37 -49.08
N PHE A 14 16.06 37.28 -48.29
CA PHE A 14 16.03 37.74 -46.91
C PHE A 14 16.72 36.71 -46.01
N GLY A 15 17.49 37.17 -45.03
CA GLY A 15 18.20 36.30 -44.10
C GLY A 15 19.44 35.60 -44.67
N ARG A 16 19.94 36.00 -45.86
CA ARG A 16 21.26 35.55 -46.33
C ARG A 16 22.32 35.95 -45.31
N GLN A 17 23.18 34.99 -44.94
CA GLN A 17 24.26 35.20 -44.00
C GLN A 17 25.19 36.32 -44.52
N CYS A 18 25.28 37.42 -43.78
CA CYS A 18 26.24 38.47 -44.08
C CYS A 18 27.64 37.95 -43.76
N THR A 19 28.48 37.80 -44.79
CA THR A 19 29.88 37.40 -44.60
C THR A 19 30.69 38.65 -44.31
N PHE A 20 30.85 38.97 -43.02
CA PHE A 20 31.75 40.04 -42.62
C PHE A 20 33.18 39.53 -42.72
N THR A 21 34.01 40.25 -43.45
CA THR A 21 35.47 40.06 -43.46
C THR A 21 36.10 41.31 -42.85
N ASP A 22 37.16 41.13 -42.06
CA ASP A 22 37.95 42.25 -41.55
C ASP A 22 38.60 42.97 -42.74
N LYS A 23 37.95 44.05 -43.18
CA LYS A 23 38.50 45.03 -44.10
C LYS A 23 38.94 46.24 -43.28
N ASN A 24 40.12 46.75 -43.58
CA ASN A 24 40.56 48.03 -43.05
C ASN A 24 39.56 49.13 -43.45
N ALA A 25 39.39 50.15 -42.59
CA ALA A 25 38.42 51.22 -42.81
C ALA A 25 38.67 51.91 -44.17
N GLU A 26 37.76 51.68 -45.13
CA GLU A 26 37.73 52.38 -46.40
C GLU A 26 36.81 53.59 -46.28
N MET A 27 37.33 54.78 -46.56
CA MET A 27 36.52 55.98 -46.67
C MET A 27 35.74 55.90 -48.00
N ILE A 28 34.47 55.47 -47.93
CA ILE A 28 33.66 55.22 -49.12
C ILE A 28 33.26 56.55 -49.78
N VAL A 29 33.04 57.59 -48.98
CA VAL A 29 32.68 58.93 -49.44
C VAL A 29 33.22 59.97 -48.46
N GLU A 30 33.90 61.00 -48.99
CA GLU A 30 34.27 62.21 -48.26
C GLU A 30 33.50 63.40 -48.85
N ILE A 31 32.70 64.09 -48.03
CA ILE A 31 31.96 65.28 -48.47
C ILE A 31 32.55 66.47 -47.72
N PRO A 32 33.37 67.32 -48.38
CA PRO A 32 33.90 68.52 -47.76
C PRO A 32 32.78 69.56 -47.55
N PRO A 33 32.84 70.35 -46.47
CA PRO A 33 31.85 71.39 -46.21
C PRO A 33 31.96 72.50 -47.25
N ASP A 34 30.84 72.82 -47.90
CA ASP A 34 30.76 73.89 -48.88
C ASP A 34 30.67 75.27 -48.20
N GLY A 35 31.63 76.13 -48.49
CA GLY A 35 31.81 77.43 -47.85
C GLY A 35 30.66 78.41 -48.11
N GLU A 36 29.91 78.26 -49.20
CA GLU A 36 28.74 79.11 -49.46
C GLU A 36 27.56 78.77 -48.54
N PHE A 37 27.34 77.49 -48.25
CA PHE A 37 26.31 77.04 -47.33
C PHE A 37 26.66 77.39 -45.89
N LEU A 38 27.94 77.37 -45.53
CA LEU A 38 28.40 77.79 -44.20
C LEU A 38 28.06 79.26 -43.91
N ARG A 39 28.15 80.15 -44.91
CA ARG A 39 27.79 81.57 -44.75
C ARG A 39 26.29 81.80 -44.62
N LYS A 40 25.47 80.89 -45.14
CA LYS A 40 24.00 80.92 -45.03
C LYS A 40 23.49 80.18 -43.78
N PHE A 41 24.39 79.65 -42.97
CA PHE A 41 24.04 79.03 -41.70
C PHE A 41 23.50 80.10 -40.74
N ALA A 42 22.22 80.00 -40.41
CA ALA A 42 21.60 80.77 -39.35
C ALA A 42 21.08 79.78 -38.30
N GLN A 43 21.47 80.00 -37.04
CA GLN A 43 20.98 79.20 -35.93
C GLN A 43 19.50 79.51 -35.71
N MET A 44 18.62 78.59 -36.08
CA MET A 44 17.19 78.72 -35.80
C MET A 44 16.89 78.20 -34.38
N ASN A 45 16.29 79.05 -33.55
CA ASN A 45 15.84 78.73 -32.20
C ASN A 45 14.66 79.64 -31.78
N PRO A 46 13.48 79.10 -31.44
CA PRO A 46 13.11 77.68 -31.45
C PRO A 46 12.68 77.16 -32.84
N ILE A 47 12.92 75.88 -33.09
CA ILE A 47 12.43 75.15 -34.28
C ILE A 47 11.40 74.13 -33.81
N ASP A 48 10.16 74.26 -34.30
CA ASP A 48 9.16 73.21 -34.13
C ASP A 48 9.29 72.19 -35.27
N LYS A 49 9.87 71.03 -34.97
CA LYS A 49 9.84 69.85 -35.85
C LYS A 49 8.99 68.76 -35.20
N GLY A 50 7.90 68.38 -35.87
CA GLY A 50 7.12 67.20 -35.48
C GLY A 50 7.93 65.93 -35.74
N ILE A 51 8.20 65.16 -34.69
CA ILE A 51 8.85 63.84 -34.79
C ILE A 51 7.75 62.81 -34.58
N GLN A 52 7.55 61.92 -35.55
CA GLN A 52 6.59 60.83 -35.39
C GLN A 52 7.27 59.67 -34.64
N CYS A 53 6.90 59.47 -33.38
CA CYS A 53 7.32 58.34 -32.56
C CYS A 53 6.21 57.28 -32.53
N SER A 54 5.93 56.67 -33.68
CA SER A 54 5.02 55.53 -33.77
C SER A 54 5.79 54.30 -34.27
N GLN A 55 5.53 53.13 -33.70
CA GLN A 55 6.07 51.87 -34.22
C GLN A 55 5.54 51.61 -35.64
N GLU A 56 6.46 51.37 -36.58
CA GLU A 56 6.09 50.86 -37.90
C GLU A 56 5.60 49.42 -37.75
N MET A 57 4.31 49.21 -38.00
CA MET A 57 3.68 47.90 -37.97
C MET A 57 3.48 47.42 -39.40
N SER A 58 3.75 46.15 -39.65
CA SER A 58 3.51 45.52 -40.95
C SER A 58 2.81 44.18 -40.74
N GLU A 59 1.68 44.01 -41.39
CA GLU A 59 0.88 42.78 -41.35
C GLU A 59 1.05 42.01 -42.66
N HIS A 60 1.14 40.68 -42.55
CA HIS A 60 1.22 39.80 -43.71
C HIS A 60 0.29 38.61 -43.50
N GLU A 61 -0.59 38.37 -44.47
CA GLU A 61 -1.44 37.18 -44.47
C GLU A 61 -0.82 36.07 -45.33
N ALA A 62 -0.89 34.85 -44.83
CA ALA A 62 -0.47 33.65 -45.55
C ALA A 62 -1.60 32.63 -45.56
N ASN A 63 -2.05 32.25 -46.75
CA ASN A 63 -3.06 31.22 -46.95
C ASN A 63 -2.43 29.98 -47.57
N THR A 64 -2.35 28.87 -46.83
CA THR A 64 -1.83 27.60 -47.30
C THR A 64 -2.97 26.65 -47.66
N GLY A 65 -2.94 26.12 -48.88
CA GLY A 65 -3.91 25.14 -49.35
C GLY A 65 -3.87 23.86 -48.50
N ARG A 66 -5.05 23.31 -48.20
CA ARG A 66 -5.17 22.10 -47.38
C ARG A 66 -4.76 20.86 -48.19
N TYR A 67 -3.61 20.29 -47.86
CA TYR A 67 -3.13 19.04 -48.45
C TYR A 67 -3.75 17.83 -47.73
N ARG A 68 -4.27 16.85 -48.48
CA ARG A 68 -4.80 15.61 -47.92
C ARG A 68 -3.69 14.56 -47.88
N LEU A 69 -3.33 14.15 -46.67
CA LEU A 69 -2.43 13.02 -46.42
C LEU A 69 -3.28 11.79 -46.10
N GLU A 70 -3.05 10.69 -46.81
CA GLU A 70 -3.57 9.38 -46.45
C GLU A 70 -2.41 8.51 -45.95
N THR A 71 -2.50 8.05 -44.71
CA THR A 71 -1.58 7.05 -44.17
C THR A 71 -2.11 5.68 -44.53
N ARG A 72 -1.39 4.94 -45.38
CA ARG A 72 -1.71 3.55 -45.73
C ARG A 72 -0.69 2.62 -45.08
N GLY A 73 -1.19 1.63 -44.34
CA GLY A 73 -0.42 0.48 -43.87
C GLY A 73 -1.00 -0.80 -44.46
N MET A 74 -0.14 -1.76 -44.82
CA MET A 74 -0.57 -3.12 -45.14
C MET A 74 -0.45 -3.98 -43.89
N ASN A 75 -1.56 -4.58 -43.46
CA ASN A 75 -1.57 -5.59 -42.42
C ASN A 75 -1.67 -6.97 -43.10
N HIS A 76 -0.60 -7.76 -43.03
CA HIS A 76 -0.63 -9.13 -43.52
C HIS A 76 -1.22 -10.02 -42.43
N THR A 77 -2.51 -10.34 -42.54
CA THR A 77 -3.21 -11.25 -41.60
C THR A 77 -3.04 -12.72 -41.98
N GLU A 78 -2.77 -12.98 -43.26
CA GLU A 78 -2.48 -14.30 -43.79
C GLU A 78 -0.97 -14.54 -43.76
N GLY A 79 -0.57 -15.63 -43.08
CA GLY A 79 0.83 -15.93 -42.74
C GLY A 79 1.75 -16.03 -43.96
N GLY A 80 3.06 -16.04 -43.69
CA GLY A 80 4.17 -15.93 -44.65
C GLY A 80 4.35 -17.10 -45.62
N TRP A 81 3.28 -17.54 -46.27
CA TRP A 81 3.32 -18.47 -47.37
C TRP A 81 4.07 -17.84 -48.57
N PRO A 82 4.84 -18.64 -49.33
CA PRO A 82 5.45 -18.16 -50.56
C PRO A 82 4.38 -17.68 -51.55
N LYS A 83 4.77 -16.76 -52.44
CA LYS A 83 3.88 -16.10 -53.42
C LYS A 83 3.10 -17.07 -54.30
N ASP A 84 3.63 -18.28 -54.50
CA ASP A 84 3.06 -19.30 -55.41
C ASP A 84 2.14 -20.31 -54.70
N VAL A 85 1.91 -20.17 -53.39
CA VAL A 85 1.08 -21.10 -52.60
C VAL A 85 -0.13 -20.37 -52.06
N ASN A 86 -1.32 -20.74 -52.53
CA ASN A 86 -2.58 -20.23 -52.02
C ASN A 86 -2.96 -20.95 -50.70
N PRO A 87 -3.02 -20.25 -49.54
CA PRO A 87 -3.35 -20.87 -48.26
C PRO A 87 -4.79 -21.38 -48.16
N GLN A 88 -5.70 -20.86 -48.99
CA GLN A 88 -7.10 -21.28 -49.03
C GLN A 88 -7.27 -22.64 -49.75
N GLU A 89 -6.27 -23.05 -50.53
CA GLU A 89 -6.27 -24.33 -51.23
C GLU A 89 -5.47 -25.38 -50.45
N HIS A 90 -6.19 -26.28 -49.77
CA HIS A 90 -5.60 -27.34 -48.95
C HIS A 90 -4.61 -28.23 -49.72
N ASP A 91 -4.84 -28.48 -51.00
CA ASP A 91 -3.96 -29.30 -51.85
C ASP A 91 -2.61 -28.63 -52.08
N GLN A 92 -2.59 -27.31 -52.30
CA GLN A 92 -1.35 -26.56 -52.49
C GLN A 92 -0.53 -26.51 -51.19
N VAL A 93 -1.20 -26.27 -50.06
CA VAL A 93 -0.60 -26.29 -48.72
C VAL A 93 0.00 -27.66 -48.39
N ALA A 94 -0.74 -28.75 -48.65
CA ALA A 94 -0.28 -30.10 -48.38
C ALA A 94 0.92 -30.50 -49.26
N ARG A 95 0.93 -30.12 -50.54
CA ARG A 95 2.08 -30.34 -51.44
C ARG A 95 3.31 -29.56 -50.98
N TYR A 96 3.12 -28.30 -50.59
CA TYR A 96 4.22 -27.48 -50.08
C TYR A 96 4.83 -28.05 -48.79
N ARG A 97 3.99 -28.44 -47.81
CA ARG A 97 4.48 -29.09 -46.57
C ARG A 97 5.26 -30.36 -46.87
N LYS A 98 4.73 -31.25 -47.72
CA LYS A 98 5.42 -32.48 -48.13
C LYS A 98 6.75 -32.21 -48.85
N LYS A 99 6.87 -31.09 -49.57
CA LYS A 99 8.12 -30.68 -50.21
C LYS A 99 9.15 -30.30 -49.15
N VAL A 100 8.78 -29.42 -48.22
CA VAL A 100 9.66 -28.95 -47.13
C VAL A 100 10.06 -30.11 -46.20
N GLU A 101 9.12 -30.99 -45.85
CA GLU A 101 9.38 -32.14 -44.96
C GLU A 101 10.39 -33.15 -45.53
N LYS A 102 10.57 -33.18 -46.86
CA LYS A 102 11.52 -34.05 -47.55
C LYS A 102 12.90 -33.41 -47.71
N GLU A 103 13.08 -32.14 -47.38
CA GLU A 103 14.38 -31.49 -47.50
C GLU A 103 15.32 -32.01 -46.40
N ASP A 104 16.53 -32.43 -46.77
CA ASP A 104 17.50 -32.99 -45.82
C ASP A 104 17.83 -32.03 -44.68
N ILE A 105 17.84 -30.73 -44.97
CA ILE A 105 18.07 -29.66 -43.99
C ILE A 105 16.94 -29.66 -42.94
N TYR A 106 15.69 -29.83 -43.36
CA TYR A 106 14.56 -29.90 -42.45
C TYR A 106 14.69 -31.11 -41.51
N ILE A 107 14.97 -32.29 -42.07
CA ILE A 107 15.12 -33.53 -41.28
C ILE A 107 16.28 -33.40 -40.28
N ALA A 108 17.44 -32.91 -40.73
CA ALA A 108 18.62 -32.75 -39.88
C ALA A 108 18.39 -31.72 -38.76
N THR A 109 17.72 -30.61 -39.04
CA THR A 109 17.43 -29.57 -38.05
C THR A 109 16.39 -30.03 -37.02
N VAL A 110 15.32 -30.69 -37.46
CA VAL A 110 14.30 -31.27 -36.57
C VAL A 110 14.93 -32.32 -35.66
N TYR A 111 15.77 -33.20 -36.19
CA TYR A 111 16.47 -34.21 -35.38
C TYR A 111 17.37 -33.55 -34.32
N LYS A 112 18.18 -32.55 -34.71
CA LYS A 112 19.05 -31.81 -33.77
C LYS A 112 18.24 -31.12 -32.67
N LEU A 113 17.13 -30.48 -33.02
CA LEU A 113 16.23 -29.85 -32.04
C LEU A 113 15.56 -30.89 -31.15
N GLY A 114 15.23 -32.06 -31.69
CA GLY A 114 14.70 -33.20 -30.93
C GLY A 114 15.63 -33.64 -29.81
N ILE A 115 16.93 -33.75 -30.07
CA ILE A 115 17.94 -34.10 -29.04
C ILE A 115 17.98 -33.06 -27.91
N ILE A 116 17.96 -31.76 -28.26
CA ILE A 116 17.97 -30.67 -27.27
C ILE A 116 16.68 -30.69 -26.45
N MET A 117 15.54 -30.85 -27.11
CA MET A 117 14.23 -30.93 -26.45
C MET A 117 14.14 -32.14 -25.51
N GLU A 118 14.64 -33.30 -25.94
CA GLU A 118 14.67 -34.51 -25.12
C GLU A 118 15.51 -34.31 -23.84
N HIS A 119 16.64 -33.62 -23.96
CA HIS A 119 17.45 -33.25 -22.79
C HIS A 119 16.66 -32.36 -21.81
N CYS A 120 16.00 -31.31 -22.30
CA CYS A 120 15.18 -30.43 -21.47
C CYS A 120 14.00 -31.16 -20.81
N ILE A 121 13.34 -32.07 -21.52
CA ILE A 121 12.23 -32.88 -20.97
C ILE A 121 12.76 -33.79 -19.85
N LYS A 122 13.89 -34.47 -20.07
CA LYS A 122 14.51 -35.33 -19.04
C LYS A 122 14.91 -34.52 -17.81
N GLN A 123 15.43 -33.30 -17.99
CA GLN A 123 15.77 -32.41 -16.88
C GLN A 123 14.54 -31.99 -16.08
N ASN A 124 13.46 -31.55 -16.74
CA ASN A 124 12.23 -31.14 -16.06
C ASN A 124 11.58 -32.29 -15.29
N ASN A 125 11.70 -33.52 -15.80
CA ASN A 125 11.19 -34.72 -15.13
C ASN A 125 12.11 -35.21 -13.99
N ALA A 126 13.39 -34.81 -13.97
CA ALA A 126 14.32 -35.24 -12.93
C ALA A 126 14.05 -34.56 -11.58
N LEU A 127 13.58 -33.31 -11.62
CA LEU A 127 13.23 -32.56 -10.42
C LEU A 127 12.14 -31.55 -10.73
N ASN A 128 11.02 -31.63 -10.00
CA ASN A 128 9.95 -30.65 -10.10
C ASN A 128 10.31 -29.40 -9.31
N ILE A 129 10.90 -28.41 -9.97
CA ILE A 129 11.26 -27.12 -9.36
C ILE A 129 10.06 -26.27 -8.93
N TYR A 130 8.85 -26.68 -9.31
CA TYR A 130 7.60 -25.97 -8.99
C TYR A 130 6.78 -26.66 -7.90
N GLU A 131 7.33 -27.71 -7.27
CA GLU A 131 6.67 -28.35 -6.13
C GLU A 131 6.84 -27.50 -4.88
N ASN A 132 5.72 -27.11 -4.28
CA ASN A 132 5.71 -26.50 -2.95
C ASN A 132 5.71 -27.61 -1.90
N TYR A 133 6.77 -27.67 -1.09
CA TYR A 133 6.81 -28.57 0.04
C TYR A 133 5.90 -28.04 1.17
N PHE A 134 5.13 -28.93 1.78
CA PHE A 134 4.33 -28.67 2.97
C PHE A 134 3.08 -27.79 2.79
N ASP A 135 2.56 -27.65 1.56
CA ASP A 135 1.29 -26.92 1.32
C ASP A 135 0.11 -27.53 2.10
N ASP A 136 0.14 -28.84 2.39
CA ASP A 136 -0.91 -29.55 3.14
C ASP A 136 -0.61 -29.68 4.65
N LEU A 137 0.46 -29.06 5.16
CA LEU A 137 0.77 -29.11 6.59
C LEU A 137 0.23 -27.88 7.32
N ASP A 138 -0.83 -28.08 8.10
CA ASP A 138 -1.19 -27.13 9.15
C ASP A 138 -0.07 -27.10 10.20
N CYS A 139 0.57 -25.93 10.35
CA CYS A 139 1.58 -25.69 11.37
C CYS A 139 0.93 -25.66 12.77
N CYS A 140 0.67 -26.84 13.33
CA CYS A 140 0.13 -27.02 14.67
C CYS A 140 1.23 -26.99 15.75
N ALA A 141 2.19 -26.07 15.64
CA ALA A 141 3.11 -25.78 16.72
C ALA A 141 2.55 -24.61 17.54
N SER A 142 1.52 -24.85 18.36
CA SER A 142 1.11 -23.88 19.38
C SER A 142 1.89 -24.17 20.66
N GLU A 143 2.70 -23.20 21.08
CA GLU A 143 3.16 -23.12 22.45
C GLU A 143 2.05 -22.48 23.28
N ASP A 144 1.20 -23.30 23.89
CA ASP A 144 0.13 -22.80 24.74
C ASP A 144 0.73 -22.20 26.03
N SER A 145 0.94 -20.88 26.03
CA SER A 145 1.36 -20.16 27.23
C SER A 145 0.30 -20.24 28.33
N SER A 146 0.72 -20.44 29.58
CA SER A 146 -0.20 -20.46 30.72
C SER A 146 -0.94 -19.12 30.85
N SER A 147 -2.27 -19.14 30.82
CA SER A 147 -3.11 -17.96 31.06
C SER A 147 -4.00 -18.17 32.28
N ALA A 148 -4.08 -17.17 33.14
CA ALA A 148 -5.00 -17.14 34.27
C ALA A 148 -6.01 -16.02 34.05
N ARG A 149 -7.29 -16.34 34.06
CA ARG A 149 -8.38 -15.37 33.90
C ARG A 149 -9.29 -15.42 35.12
N THR A 150 -9.49 -14.28 35.75
CA THR A 150 -10.49 -14.14 36.81
C THR A 150 -11.89 -14.20 36.18
N ILE A 151 -12.70 -15.19 36.60
CA ILE A 151 -14.07 -15.37 36.10
C ILE A 151 -15.05 -14.57 36.95
N ASN A 152 -14.98 -14.73 38.28
CA ASN A 152 -15.89 -14.10 39.23
C ASN A 152 -15.11 -13.41 40.36
N VAL A 153 -15.66 -12.31 40.88
CA VAL A 153 -15.15 -11.59 42.06
C VAL A 153 -16.25 -11.59 43.12
N LEU A 154 -16.05 -12.38 44.18
CA LEU A 154 -16.98 -12.49 45.31
C LEU A 154 -16.55 -11.51 46.40
N LYS A 155 -17.33 -10.46 46.61
CA LYS A 155 -16.99 -9.35 47.52
C LYS A 155 -17.86 -9.40 48.77
N ASP A 156 -17.24 -9.26 49.94
CA ASP A 156 -17.94 -9.13 51.22
C ASP A 156 -19.03 -8.05 51.15
N MET A 157 -20.23 -8.38 51.62
CA MET A 157 -21.40 -7.48 51.64
C MET A 157 -21.40 -6.52 52.83
N ASN A 158 -20.55 -6.77 53.82
CA ASN A 158 -20.47 -5.93 55.01
C ASN A 158 -19.78 -4.59 54.69
N GLU A 159 -20.17 -3.53 55.40
CA GLU A 159 -19.54 -2.20 55.27
C GLU A 159 -18.11 -2.21 55.82
N TYR A 160 -17.86 -3.04 56.83
CA TYR A 160 -16.53 -3.25 57.41
C TYR A 160 -15.70 -4.21 56.56
N LYS A 161 -14.49 -3.79 56.19
CA LYS A 161 -13.54 -4.61 55.43
C LYS A 161 -12.98 -5.72 56.31
N ARG A 162 -13.32 -6.97 56.00
CA ARG A 162 -12.80 -8.17 56.67
C ARG A 162 -11.92 -8.98 55.72
N SER A 163 -10.88 -9.62 56.24
CA SER A 163 -10.07 -10.58 55.49
C SER A 163 -10.78 -11.91 55.34
N VAL A 164 -10.53 -12.60 54.23
CA VAL A 164 -10.93 -13.99 54.03
C VAL A 164 -9.92 -14.86 54.77
N ALA A 165 -10.39 -15.64 55.73
CA ALA A 165 -9.55 -16.55 56.51
C ALA A 165 -9.45 -17.94 55.86
N TYR A 166 -10.56 -18.42 55.28
CA TYR A 166 -10.62 -19.74 54.66
C TYR A 166 -11.73 -19.83 53.61
N ILE A 167 -11.56 -20.74 52.67
CA ILE A 167 -12.49 -21.00 51.57
C ILE A 167 -12.64 -22.52 51.43
N SER A 168 -13.87 -23.01 51.34
CA SER A 168 -14.16 -24.43 51.06
C SER A 168 -15.15 -24.57 49.90
N TRP A 169 -14.87 -25.53 49.03
CA TRP A 169 -15.65 -25.83 47.84
C TRP A 169 -16.81 -26.77 48.16
N TYR A 170 -17.94 -26.51 47.52
CA TYR A 170 -19.08 -27.41 47.57
C TYR A 170 -18.75 -28.78 46.94
N THR A 171 -19.14 -29.86 47.59
CA THR A 171 -18.65 -31.21 47.29
C THR A 171 -19.35 -31.87 46.11
N GLU A 172 -20.56 -31.44 45.75
CA GLU A 172 -21.33 -31.96 44.61
C GLU A 172 -21.05 -31.20 43.29
N GLY A 173 -20.21 -30.15 43.31
CA GLY A 173 -19.79 -29.45 42.10
C GLY A 173 -19.28 -28.01 42.31
N PRO A 174 -18.69 -27.37 41.28
CA PRO A 174 -18.11 -26.03 41.36
C PRO A 174 -19.17 -24.94 41.22
N THR A 175 -20.30 -25.10 41.91
CA THR A 175 -21.42 -24.16 41.88
C THR A 175 -21.36 -23.21 43.06
N LYS A 176 -20.94 -23.69 44.23
CA LYS A 176 -20.97 -22.93 45.48
C LYS A 176 -19.64 -22.91 46.19
N LEU A 177 -19.43 -21.84 46.95
CA LEU A 177 -18.21 -21.58 47.69
C LEU A 177 -18.55 -21.07 49.09
N ALA A 178 -18.13 -21.79 50.13
CA ALA A 178 -18.21 -21.30 51.49
C ALA A 178 -16.98 -20.46 51.82
N VAL A 179 -17.18 -19.25 52.31
CA VAL A 179 -16.11 -18.30 52.62
C VAL A 179 -16.23 -17.83 54.06
N ALA A 180 -15.19 -18.08 54.85
CA ALA A 180 -15.05 -17.61 56.21
C ALA A 180 -14.36 -16.25 56.23
N TYR A 181 -15.05 -15.25 56.80
CA TYR A 181 -14.53 -13.90 56.96
C TYR A 181 -14.14 -13.68 58.41
N CYS A 182 -12.87 -13.39 58.65
CA CYS A 182 -12.36 -13.08 59.97
C CYS A 182 -11.15 -12.16 59.87
N ASN A 183 -11.10 -11.15 60.75
CA ASN A 183 -9.88 -10.41 61.01
C ASN A 183 -9.06 -11.14 62.07
N THR A 184 -7.83 -11.53 61.75
CA THR A 184 -6.91 -12.24 62.66
C THR A 184 -6.18 -11.31 63.63
N ASP A 185 -6.34 -9.99 63.48
CA ASP A 185 -5.68 -9.00 64.33
C ASP A 185 -6.38 -8.90 65.70
N PHE A 186 -5.86 -9.67 66.67
CA PHE A 186 -6.35 -9.73 68.06
C PHE A 186 -6.33 -8.37 68.80
N GLN A 187 -5.52 -7.41 68.33
CA GLN A 187 -5.45 -6.06 68.91
C GLN A 187 -6.41 -5.06 68.26
N SER A 188 -6.97 -5.38 67.09
CA SER A 188 -7.98 -4.55 66.46
C SER A 188 -9.34 -4.79 67.14
N SER A 189 -10.15 -3.74 67.25
CA SER A 189 -11.50 -3.80 67.83
C SER A 189 -12.27 -5.02 67.32
N GLN A 190 -12.82 -5.82 68.24
CA GLN A 190 -13.62 -7.01 67.96
C GLN A 190 -14.59 -6.75 66.81
N SER A 191 -14.59 -7.63 65.81
CA SER A 191 -15.51 -7.53 64.67
C SER A 191 -16.94 -7.46 65.19
N LEU A 192 -17.64 -6.36 64.87
CA LEU A 192 -19.05 -6.17 65.22
C LEU A 192 -19.96 -7.22 64.55
N VAL A 193 -19.46 -7.88 63.50
CA VAL A 193 -20.21 -8.82 62.67
C VAL A 193 -19.39 -10.08 62.44
N ASN A 194 -19.93 -11.22 62.86
CA ASN A 194 -19.30 -12.53 62.74
C ASN A 194 -19.79 -13.31 61.52
N ASP A 195 -20.61 -12.67 60.68
CA ASP A 195 -21.30 -13.31 59.58
C ASP A 195 -20.30 -13.82 58.52
N SER A 196 -20.45 -15.07 58.12
CA SER A 196 -19.74 -15.70 56.99
C SER A 196 -20.73 -16.07 55.90
N TYR A 197 -20.26 -16.29 54.67
CA TYR A 197 -21.17 -16.40 53.51
C TYR A 197 -20.91 -17.66 52.69
N ILE A 198 -22.00 -18.20 52.15
CA ILE A 198 -21.96 -19.17 51.06
C ILE A 198 -22.34 -18.42 49.78
N TRP A 199 -21.46 -18.46 48.80
CA TRP A 199 -21.63 -17.82 47.50
C TRP A 199 -22.03 -18.83 46.45
N ASP A 200 -22.94 -18.45 45.57
CA ASP A 200 -23.24 -19.15 44.33
C ASP A 200 -22.46 -18.48 43.19
N LEU A 201 -21.67 -19.25 42.46
CA LEU A 201 -20.86 -18.77 41.33
C LEU A 201 -21.72 -18.35 40.14
N MET A 202 -22.97 -18.80 40.07
CA MET A 202 -23.93 -18.33 39.06
C MET A 202 -24.45 -16.91 39.39
N ASN A 203 -24.42 -16.52 40.67
CA ASN A 203 -24.96 -15.25 41.15
C ASN A 203 -23.97 -14.54 42.10
N PRO A 204 -22.87 -13.97 41.57
CA PRO A 204 -21.79 -13.39 42.40
C PRO A 204 -22.20 -12.10 43.12
N ASN A 205 -23.35 -11.53 42.79
CA ASN A 205 -23.82 -10.25 43.33
C ASN A 205 -24.49 -10.38 44.70
N ARG A 206 -24.83 -11.58 45.19
CA ARG A 206 -25.44 -11.79 46.51
C ARG A 206 -25.05 -13.16 47.06
N PRO A 207 -24.73 -13.26 48.37
CA PRO A 207 -24.52 -14.57 48.98
C PRO A 207 -25.84 -15.34 49.00
N GLU A 208 -25.76 -16.64 48.75
CA GLU A 208 -26.90 -17.56 48.82
C GLU A 208 -27.34 -17.76 50.27
N LEU A 209 -26.37 -17.96 51.17
CA LEU A 209 -26.62 -18.17 52.59
C LEU A 209 -25.69 -17.30 53.44
N ILE A 210 -26.25 -16.78 54.54
CA ILE A 210 -25.50 -16.03 55.56
C ILE A 210 -25.42 -16.90 56.82
N LEU A 211 -24.21 -17.28 57.20
CA LEU A 211 -23.91 -18.00 58.43
C LEU A 211 -23.69 -16.98 59.55
N LYS A 212 -24.38 -17.13 60.68
CA LYS A 212 -24.30 -16.22 61.84
C LYS A 212 -23.75 -16.94 63.08
N PRO A 213 -22.44 -17.19 63.12
CA PRO A 213 -21.80 -17.86 64.25
C PRO A 213 -21.65 -16.91 65.44
N VAL A 214 -21.56 -17.48 66.65
CA VAL A 214 -21.41 -16.72 67.91
C VAL A 214 -20.03 -16.05 68.02
N SER A 215 -19.02 -16.61 67.37
CA SER A 215 -17.65 -16.10 67.24
C SER A 215 -17.28 -16.05 65.74
N PRO A 216 -16.38 -15.14 65.30
CA PRO A 216 -15.90 -15.15 63.92
C PRO A 216 -15.22 -16.49 63.58
N LEU A 217 -15.40 -16.96 62.34
CA LEU A 217 -14.88 -18.24 61.86
C LEU A 217 -13.49 -18.09 61.26
N VAL A 218 -12.52 -18.92 61.71
CA VAL A 218 -11.20 -19.05 61.04
C VAL A 218 -11.31 -19.98 59.85
N CYS A 219 -11.96 -21.12 60.06
CA CYS A 219 -12.04 -22.21 59.10
C CYS A 219 -13.50 -22.62 58.89
N ILE A 220 -13.79 -23.03 57.67
CA ILE A 220 -15.09 -23.56 57.26
C ILE A 220 -14.83 -24.70 56.29
N GLU A 221 -15.44 -25.86 56.50
CA GLU A 221 -15.19 -27.03 55.67
C GLU A 221 -16.51 -27.77 55.40
N TYR A 222 -16.77 -28.10 54.14
CA TYR A 222 -17.89 -28.97 53.80
C TYR A 222 -17.59 -30.42 54.18
N ASN A 223 -18.64 -31.15 54.56
CA ASN A 223 -18.50 -32.59 54.76
C ASN A 223 -18.29 -33.27 53.38
N PRO A 224 -17.22 -34.06 53.21
CA PRO A 224 -16.92 -34.72 51.94
C PRO A 224 -17.97 -35.76 51.50
N LYS A 225 -18.83 -36.22 52.43
CA LYS A 225 -19.87 -37.23 52.15
C LYS A 225 -21.29 -36.65 52.03
N ASP A 226 -21.55 -35.51 52.67
CA ASP A 226 -22.86 -34.88 52.67
C ASP A 226 -22.70 -33.37 52.44
N SER A 227 -23.13 -32.92 51.28
CA SER A 227 -22.96 -31.55 50.82
C SER A 227 -23.84 -30.55 51.57
N HIS A 228 -24.85 -31.02 52.31
CA HIS A 228 -25.72 -30.17 53.14
C HIS A 228 -25.14 -29.87 54.52
N THR A 229 -24.06 -30.55 54.88
CA THR A 229 -23.40 -30.40 56.17
C THR A 229 -22.09 -29.60 56.01
N LEU A 230 -21.90 -28.59 56.84
CA LEU A 230 -20.66 -27.80 56.91
C LEU A 230 -20.22 -27.64 58.36
N ILE A 231 -18.92 -27.56 58.61
CA ILE A 231 -18.37 -27.35 59.94
C ILE A 231 -17.57 -26.05 59.92
N GLY A 232 -17.79 -25.20 60.92
CA GLY A 232 -17.06 -23.95 61.12
C GLY A 232 -16.30 -23.94 62.44
N GLY A 233 -15.03 -23.54 62.43
CA GLY A 233 -14.22 -23.34 63.65
C GLY A 233 -14.12 -21.87 64.04
N GLY A 234 -14.52 -21.53 65.27
CA GLY A 234 -14.43 -20.17 65.82
C GLY A 234 -13.04 -19.80 66.33
N VAL A 235 -12.58 -18.58 66.01
CA VAL A 235 -11.21 -18.09 66.32
C VAL A 235 -10.93 -17.99 67.82
N ILE A 236 -11.87 -17.43 68.58
CA ILE A 236 -11.62 -16.96 69.95
C ILE A 236 -12.00 -18.03 70.97
N THR A 237 -13.05 -18.80 70.70
CA THR A 237 -13.62 -19.74 71.67
C THR A 237 -13.14 -21.17 71.46
N GLY A 238 -12.53 -21.49 70.31
CA GLY A 238 -12.22 -22.87 69.92
C GLY A 238 -13.48 -23.74 69.72
N GLN A 239 -14.66 -23.12 69.70
CA GLN A 239 -15.92 -23.82 69.52
C GLN A 239 -16.10 -24.19 68.04
N LEU A 240 -16.64 -25.39 67.83
CA LEU A 240 -17.05 -25.89 66.54
C LEU A 240 -18.56 -25.63 66.37
N ALA A 241 -18.93 -25.05 65.24
CA ALA A 241 -20.31 -24.93 64.79
C ALA A 241 -20.56 -25.96 63.68
N PHE A 242 -21.73 -26.59 63.71
CA PHE A 242 -22.22 -27.58 62.76
C PHE A 242 -23.53 -27.06 62.16
#